data_AF-V7BV64-F1
#
_entry.id   AF-V7BV64-F1
#
_cell.length_a   1.000
_cell.length_b   1.000
_cell.length_c   1.000
_cell.angle_alpha   90.00
_cell.angle_beta   90.00
_cell.angle_gamma   90.00
#
_symmetry.space_group_name_H-M   'P 1'
#
loop_
_entity.id
_entity.type
_entity.pdbx_description
1 polymer ?
#
loop_
_entity_poly.entity_id
_entity_poly.type
_entity_poly.pdbx_seq_one_letter_code
_entity_poly.pdbx_strand_id
1 'polypeptide(L)'
;MAMAHILVLALSLVSASHMGKAEEVVAPPFFVCRPVFEYFPYCMEFLVGDPNFSMPSRRCCQHVVELNRLALHGIGPRTICWCIEVMVKGMTPPLVPSKIQDLPLMCNITLSFPISDSMDCSKVS
;
A
#
# COMPACT_ATOMS: atom_id res chain seq x y z
N MET A 1 36.02 -44.78 -57.89
CA MET A 1 36.49 -43.88 -56.82
C MET A 1 35.25 -43.33 -56.13
N ALA A 2 34.68 -44.13 -55.23
CA ALA A 2 34.72 -43.98 -53.76
C ALA A 2 33.44 -43.24 -53.31
N MET A 3 32.33 -43.94 -53.01
CA MET A 3 32.01 -44.66 -51.75
C MET A 3 32.20 -43.79 -50.51
N ALA A 4 31.11 -43.20 -50.00
CA ALA A 4 30.86 -43.14 -48.56
C ALA A 4 29.40 -42.70 -48.31
N HIS A 5 28.53 -43.70 -48.23
CA HIS A 5 27.30 -43.62 -47.44
C HIS A 5 27.69 -43.45 -45.97
N ILE A 6 27.23 -42.38 -45.31
CA ILE A 6 27.07 -42.37 -43.85
C ILE A 6 25.74 -41.68 -43.52
N LEU A 7 24.70 -42.51 -43.33
CA LEU A 7 23.56 -42.17 -42.48
C LEU A 7 24.09 -41.98 -41.05
N VAL A 8 23.84 -40.83 -40.42
CA VAL A 8 23.76 -40.75 -38.96
C VAL A 8 22.46 -40.03 -38.59
N LEU A 9 21.58 -40.84 -38.00
CA LEU A 9 20.36 -40.47 -37.31
C LEU A 9 20.66 -39.78 -35.97
N ALA A 10 19.67 -39.00 -35.51
CA ALA A 10 19.41 -38.64 -34.10
C ALA A 10 20.19 -37.42 -33.56
N LEU A 11 19.67 -36.49 -32.75
CA LEU A 11 18.51 -36.46 -31.87
C LEU A 11 17.89 -35.05 -31.81
N SER A 12 16.59 -35.02 -31.59
CA SER A 12 15.75 -33.90 -31.17
C SER A 12 16.26 -33.17 -29.93
N LEU A 13 16.39 -31.83 -30.02
CA LEU A 13 16.25 -30.95 -28.87
C LEU A 13 15.00 -30.09 -29.09
N VAL A 14 13.92 -30.52 -28.45
CA VAL A 14 12.75 -29.68 -28.17
C VAL A 14 13.28 -28.40 -27.53
N SER A 15 13.17 -27.28 -28.23
CA SER A 15 13.36 -25.98 -27.59
C SER A 15 12.19 -25.81 -26.65
N ALA A 16 12.40 -26.14 -25.37
CA ALA A 16 11.49 -25.77 -24.31
C ALA A 16 11.38 -24.24 -24.36
N SER A 17 10.26 -23.73 -24.89
CA SER A 17 9.90 -22.34 -24.71
C SER A 17 9.84 -22.12 -23.20
N HIS A 18 10.82 -21.38 -22.69
CA HIS A 18 10.83 -20.89 -21.31
C HIS A 18 9.43 -20.32 -21.07
N MET A 19 8.70 -20.94 -20.15
CA MET A 19 7.54 -20.31 -19.55
C MET A 19 8.05 -18.96 -19.03
N GLY A 20 7.61 -17.90 -19.69
CA GLY A 20 7.87 -16.54 -19.25
C GLY A 20 7.51 -16.51 -17.78
N LYS A 21 8.54 -16.30 -16.95
CA LYS A 21 8.36 -15.99 -15.55
C LYS A 21 7.38 -14.83 -15.55
N ALA A 22 6.19 -15.05 -14.98
CA ALA A 22 5.26 -13.96 -14.74
C ALA A 22 6.05 -12.94 -13.92
N GLU A 23 6.48 -11.88 -14.60
CA GLU A 23 6.93 -10.68 -13.95
C GLU A 23 5.66 -10.19 -13.27
N GLU A 24 5.55 -10.48 -11.98
CA GLU A 24 4.65 -9.75 -11.11
C GLU A 24 4.97 -8.29 -11.39
N VAL A 25 4.06 -7.61 -12.09
CA VAL A 25 4.15 -6.16 -12.28
C VAL A 25 3.94 -5.59 -10.89
N VAL A 26 5.01 -5.59 -10.10
CA VAL A 26 5.09 -4.87 -8.84
C VAL A 26 5.01 -3.43 -9.28
N ALA A 27 3.77 -2.92 -9.33
CA ALA A 27 3.54 -1.51 -9.54
C ALA A 27 4.48 -0.78 -8.59
N PRO A 28 5.26 0.21 -9.07
CA PRO A 28 6.20 0.91 -8.22
C PRO A 28 5.50 1.31 -6.92
N PRO A 29 6.15 1.18 -5.75
CA PRO A 29 5.52 1.41 -4.44
C PRO A 29 4.70 2.71 -4.37
N PHE A 30 5.13 3.71 -5.15
CA PHE A 30 4.42 4.97 -5.34
C PHE A 30 2.98 4.84 -5.86
N PHE A 31 2.72 3.99 -6.86
CA PHE A 31 1.37 3.83 -7.43
C PHE A 31 0.40 3.17 -6.46
N VAL A 32 0.88 2.23 -5.65
CA VAL A 32 0.06 1.54 -4.66
C VAL A 32 -0.34 2.48 -3.51
N CYS A 33 0.54 3.42 -3.15
CA CYS A 33 0.24 4.43 -2.12
C CYS A 33 -0.57 5.63 -2.61
N ARG A 34 -0.80 5.76 -3.91
CA ARG A 34 -1.53 6.91 -4.48
C ARG A 34 -2.86 7.21 -3.76
N PRO A 35 -3.73 6.22 -3.46
CA PRO A 35 -4.97 6.50 -2.73
C PRO A 35 -4.71 7.10 -1.35
N VAL A 36 -3.68 6.62 -0.64
CA VAL A 36 -3.31 7.13 0.69
C VAL A 36 -2.81 8.57 0.58
N PHE A 37 -1.93 8.86 -0.37
CA PHE A 37 -1.41 10.21 -0.61
C PHE A 37 -2.48 11.20 -1.09
N GLU A 38 -3.54 10.73 -1.74
CA GLU A 38 -4.66 11.59 -2.17
C GLU A 38 -5.69 11.82 -1.05
N TYR A 39 -5.97 10.80 -0.23
CA TYR A 39 -7.10 10.80 0.69
C TYR A 39 -6.71 11.19 2.12
N PHE A 40 -5.58 10.70 2.62
CA PHE A 40 -5.16 10.91 4.01
C PHE A 40 -4.82 12.37 4.36
N PRO A 41 -4.25 13.21 3.46
CA PRO A 41 -3.89 14.59 3.80
C PRO A 41 -5.04 15.45 4.35
N TYR A 42 -6.28 15.12 4.00
CA TYR A 42 -7.46 15.84 4.48
C TYR A 42 -7.70 15.71 6.00
N CYS A 43 -7.03 14.77 6.66
CA CYS A 43 -7.08 14.58 8.10
C CYS A 43 -5.96 15.30 8.85
N MET A 44 -4.95 15.81 8.14
CA MET A 44 -3.70 16.24 8.75
C MET A 44 -3.88 17.43 9.68
N GLU A 45 -4.66 18.44 9.32
CA GLU A 45 -4.91 19.61 10.17
C GLU A 45 -5.45 19.21 11.55
N PHE A 46 -6.38 18.26 11.60
CA PHE A 46 -6.86 17.70 12.85
C PHE A 46 -5.80 16.84 13.56
N LEU A 47 -5.13 15.95 12.82
CA LEU A 47 -4.17 14.99 13.39
C LEU A 47 -2.92 15.66 13.96
N VAL A 48 -2.49 16.79 13.42
CA VAL A 48 -1.38 17.59 13.98
C VAL A 48 -1.82 18.54 15.10
N GLY A 49 -3.12 18.56 15.42
CA GLY A 49 -3.68 19.39 16.47
C GLY A 49 -3.72 20.89 16.13
N ASP A 50 -3.99 21.24 14.87
CA ASP A 50 -4.21 22.64 14.50
C ASP A 50 -5.34 23.24 15.36
N PRO A 51 -5.14 24.41 15.99
CA PRO A 51 -6.10 25.01 16.90
C PRO A 51 -7.44 25.37 16.24
N ASN A 52 -7.49 25.49 14.90
CA ASN A 52 -8.71 25.77 14.15
C ASN A 52 -9.52 24.49 13.84
N PHE A 53 -8.94 23.31 14.07
CA PHE A 53 -9.51 22.02 13.71
C PHE A 53 -9.70 21.15 14.96
N SER A 54 -10.67 21.54 15.77
CA SER A 54 -11.06 20.78 16.96
C SER A 54 -11.68 19.41 16.63
N MET A 55 -12.25 19.26 15.43
CA MET A 55 -12.87 18.04 14.90
C MET A 55 -12.31 17.68 13.52
N PRO A 56 -12.33 16.39 13.11
CA PRO A 56 -12.01 16.00 11.74
C PRO A 56 -12.98 16.66 10.76
N SER A 57 -12.46 17.13 9.63
CA SER A 57 -13.32 17.64 8.57
C SER A 57 -14.23 16.53 8.03
N ARG A 58 -15.40 16.90 7.48
CA ARG A 58 -16.29 15.93 6.81
C ARG A 58 -15.54 15.15 5.72
N ARG A 59 -14.65 15.84 4.99
CA ARG A 59 -13.85 15.25 3.92
C ARG A 59 -12.82 14.26 4.47
N CYS A 60 -12.17 14.56 5.60
CA CYS A 60 -11.33 13.60 6.31
C CYS A 60 -12.09 12.31 6.61
N CYS A 61 -13.25 12.39 7.27
CA CYS A 61 -14.01 11.19 7.63
C CYS A 61 -14.42 10.37 6.40
N GLN A 62 -14.89 11.03 5.33
CA GLN A 62 -15.24 10.34 4.07
C GLN A 62 -14.05 9.58 3.48
N HIS A 63 -12.88 10.20 3.48
CA HIS A 63 -11.67 9.62 2.93
C HIS A 63 -11.09 8.51 3.81
N VAL A 64 -11.15 8.62 5.13
CA VAL A 64 -10.74 7.55 6.04
C VAL A 64 -11.66 6.33 5.92
N VAL A 65 -12.96 6.53 5.70
CA VAL A 65 -13.90 5.45 5.36
C VAL A 65 -13.47 4.75 4.08
N GLU A 66 -13.11 5.50 3.03
CA GLU A 66 -12.68 4.92 1.76
C GLU A 66 -11.33 4.18 1.89
N LEU A 67 -10.38 4.72 2.66
CA LEU A 67 -9.12 4.02 2.98
C LEU A 67 -9.38 2.72 3.75
N ASN A 68 -10.34 2.70 4.67
CA ASN A 68 -10.73 1.48 5.39
C ASN A 68 -11.39 0.46 4.46
N ARG A 69 -12.19 0.91 3.48
CA ARG A 69 -12.74 0.04 2.45
C ARG A 69 -11.63 -0.58 1.59
N LEU A 70 -10.62 0.20 1.21
CA LEU A 70 -9.46 -0.28 0.45
C LEU A 70 -8.57 -1.22 1.27
N ALA A 71 -8.45 -1.00 2.58
CA ALA A 71 -7.79 -1.93 3.47
C ALA A 71 -8.51 -3.28 3.50
N LEU A 72 -9.84 -3.30 3.65
CA LEU A 72 -10.64 -4.53 3.75
C LEU A 72 -10.82 -5.27 2.42
N HIS A 73 -10.91 -4.56 1.30
CA HIS A 73 -11.36 -5.13 0.02
C HIS A 73 -10.45 -4.81 -1.17
N GLY A 74 -9.29 -4.21 -0.94
CA GLY A 74 -8.40 -3.73 -1.99
C GLY A 74 -6.94 -4.04 -1.69
N ILE A 75 -6.13 -2.99 -1.51
CA ILE A 75 -4.68 -3.09 -1.37
C ILE A 75 -4.21 -3.64 -0.02
N GLY A 76 -5.12 -3.87 0.92
CA GLY A 76 -4.84 -4.53 2.19
C GLY A 76 -4.43 -3.57 3.31
N PRO A 77 -4.70 -3.93 4.58
CA PRO A 77 -4.47 -3.04 5.72
C PRO A 77 -2.97 -2.78 5.95
N ARG A 78 -2.11 -3.77 5.67
CA ARG A 78 -0.64 -3.63 5.76
C ARG A 78 -0.12 -2.57 4.80
N THR A 79 -0.61 -2.55 3.57
CA THR A 79 -0.20 -1.58 2.55
C THR A 79 -0.63 -0.18 2.93
N ILE A 80 -1.87 -0.01 3.39
CA ILE A 80 -2.36 1.28 3.90
C ILE A 80 -1.50 1.77 5.06
N CYS A 81 -1.22 0.89 6.04
CA CYS A 81 -0.33 1.20 7.17
C CYS A 81 1.04 1.72 6.69
N TRP A 82 1.69 0.98 5.79
CA TRP A 82 3.02 1.32 5.29
C TRP A 82 3.02 2.67 4.55
N CYS A 83 2.03 2.91 3.70
CA CYS A 83 1.92 4.17 2.97
C CYS A 83 1.68 5.38 3.90
N ILE A 84 0.88 5.20 4.97
CA ILE A 84 0.69 6.24 5.98
C ILE A 84 2.02 6.48 6.72
N GLU A 85 2.69 5.42 7.17
CA GLU A 85 3.99 5.53 7.86
C GLU A 85 4.99 6.33 7.01
N VAL A 86 5.17 5.95 5.74
CA VAL A 86 6.06 6.65 4.80
C VAL A 86 5.72 8.13 4.67
N MET A 87 4.43 8.48 4.65
CA MET A 87 3.98 9.86 4.47
C MET A 87 4.24 10.74 5.71
N VAL A 88 4.04 10.20 6.90
CA VAL A 88 4.07 10.99 8.15
C VAL A 88 5.39 10.88 8.89
N LYS A 89 6.27 9.94 8.52
CA LYS A 89 7.56 9.74 9.18
C LYS A 89 8.45 10.98 9.08
N GLY A 90 8.89 11.49 10.24
CA GLY A 90 9.79 12.63 10.33
C GLY A 90 9.13 13.99 10.06
N MET A 91 7.80 14.03 9.94
CA MET A 91 7.09 15.28 9.74
C MET A 91 7.16 16.21 10.97
N THR A 92 7.04 17.51 10.75
CA THR A 92 6.95 18.53 11.81
C THR A 92 5.83 19.51 11.49
N PRO A 93 4.87 19.75 12.40
CA PRO A 93 4.69 19.08 13.69
C PRO A 93 4.36 17.58 13.55
N PRO A 94 4.68 16.74 14.57
CA PRO A 94 4.31 15.33 14.57
C PRO A 94 2.80 15.16 14.73
N LEU A 95 2.31 13.95 14.49
CA LEU A 95 0.92 13.61 14.78
C LEU A 95 0.69 13.62 16.30
N VAL A 96 -0.47 14.11 16.73
CA VAL A 96 -0.84 14.19 18.14
C VAL A 96 -1.54 12.88 18.56
N PRO A 97 -1.02 12.13 19.55
CA PRO A 97 -1.55 10.81 19.91
C PRO A 97 -3.04 10.81 20.33
N SER A 98 -3.51 11.84 21.02
CA SER A 98 -4.94 11.94 21.38
C SER A 98 -5.81 12.15 20.15
N LYS A 99 -5.37 12.97 19.17
CA LYS A 99 -6.09 13.18 17.91
C LYS A 99 -6.19 11.91 17.08
N ILE A 100 -5.14 11.09 17.07
CA ILE A 100 -5.16 9.77 16.43
C ILE A 100 -6.26 8.88 17.05
N GLN A 101 -6.35 8.83 18.38
CA GLN A 101 -7.36 8.03 19.09
C GLN A 101 -8.78 8.56 18.87
N ASP A 102 -8.94 9.88 18.81
CA ASP A 102 -10.22 10.55 18.61
C ASP A 102 -10.77 10.38 17.19
N LEU A 103 -9.91 10.31 16.17
CA LEU A 103 -10.31 10.25 14.76
C LEU A 103 -11.36 9.15 14.46
N PRO A 104 -11.11 7.85 14.75
CA PRO A 104 -12.09 6.79 14.48
C PRO A 104 -13.39 6.98 15.27
N LEU A 105 -13.31 7.47 16.51
CA LEU A 105 -14.47 7.73 17.36
C LEU A 105 -15.34 8.85 16.76
N MET A 106 -14.73 9.98 16.39
CA MET A 106 -15.43 11.14 15.83
C MET A 106 -15.96 10.90 14.41
N CYS A 107 -15.29 10.04 13.63
CA CYS A 107 -15.77 9.62 12.32
C CYS A 107 -16.71 8.40 12.36
N ASN A 108 -17.02 7.86 13.55
CA ASN A 108 -17.87 6.69 13.74
C ASN A 108 -17.43 5.47 12.91
N ILE A 109 -16.14 5.14 12.94
CA ILE A 109 -15.55 4.04 12.17
C ILE A 109 -14.60 3.18 13.01
N THR A 110 -14.64 1.87 12.78
CA THR A 110 -13.61 0.93 13.23
C THR A 110 -12.60 0.73 12.11
N LEU A 111 -11.37 1.19 12.30
CA LEU A 111 -10.29 1.02 11.32
C LEU A 111 -9.71 -0.39 11.36
N SER A 112 -9.41 -0.92 10.18
CA SER A 112 -8.70 -2.20 9.98
C SER A 112 -7.18 -2.03 9.91
N PHE A 113 -6.68 -0.80 10.05
CA PHE A 113 -5.27 -0.45 10.02
C PHE A 113 -4.96 0.58 11.12
N PRO A 114 -3.74 0.58 11.68
CA PRO A 114 -3.31 1.59 12.64
C PRO A 114 -2.96 2.92 11.96
N ILE A 115 -2.92 4.00 12.75
CA ILE A 115 -2.37 5.32 12.35
C ILE A 115 -1.37 5.72 13.44
N SER A 116 -0.11 5.97 13.05
CA SER A 116 0.96 6.51 13.91
C SER A 116 2.18 6.84 13.04
N ASP A 117 3.05 7.71 13.51
CA ASP A 117 4.35 8.02 12.91
C ASP A 117 5.46 6.99 13.22
N SER A 118 5.17 5.99 14.05
CA SER A 118 6.06 4.88 14.40
C SER A 118 5.31 3.53 14.45
N MET A 119 4.65 3.16 13.35
CA MET A 119 3.90 1.91 13.26
C MET A 119 4.80 0.72 12.91
N ASP A 120 4.61 -0.42 13.59
CA ASP A 120 5.15 -1.71 13.12
C ASP A 120 4.16 -2.35 12.14
N CYS A 121 4.17 -1.88 10.89
CA CYS A 121 3.24 -2.36 9.85
C CYS A 121 3.45 -3.84 9.49
N SER A 122 4.57 -4.47 9.89
CA SER A 122 4.82 -5.89 9.64
C SER A 122 3.82 -6.80 10.38
N LYS A 123 3.24 -6.31 11.48
CA LYS A 123 2.27 -7.04 12.32
C LYS A 123 0.82 -6.88 11.89
N VAL A 124 0.55 -6.07 10.86
CA VAL A 124 -0.80 -5.89 10.32
C VAL A 124 -1.14 -7.06 9.39
N SER A 125 -2.28 -7.70 9.65
CA SER A 125 -2.83 -8.87 8.93
C SER A 125 -4.04 -8.48 8.11
#